data_AF-A0A2P2LVV0-F1
#
_entry.id   AF-A0A2P2LVV0-F1
#
_cell.length_a   1.000
_cell.length_b   1.000
_cell.length_c   1.000
_cell.angle_alpha   90.00
_cell.angle_beta   90.00
_cell.angle_gamma   90.00
#
_symmetry.space_group_name_H-M   'P 1'
#
loop_
_entity.id
_entity.type
_entity.pdbx_description
1 polymer ?
#
loop_
_entity_poly.entity_id
_entity_poly.type
_entity_poly.pdbx_seq_one_letter_code
_entity_poly.pdbx_strand_id
1 'polypeptide(L)'
;MQINGNRPKEVVFQEIDSLLSQVLKDKIKPIKSEKSLPESQDCSSPVSRIQEKWRGIPTRLNNIPHSREIRNYFYDDVLQATQRAVNDGRMRLQVQINIPELNPEMDVYRIGTLMELVRVLALSFADDGKHVKVCVQGSMGNGALAGMPLQLAGSRKILEFMDWGDYGALGTFINIGSIGAEEVGKQDDMFILVAPQNAVGNCIMDDLKAMTDAAGNRPVILVNPRLKDLPSSSGIMQTMGRDKRLEYAASFENCYFFRLLYYAGTQYPIMGALRMSYPYQYELYKRVDQPSGVEEYRLLSTFSEKPSTDDVNDAFLGKPRDQTKKASGFW
;
A
#
# COMPACT_ATOMS: atom_id res chain seq x y z
N MET A 1 39.66 19.48 8.54
CA MET A 1 39.88 20.81 9.14
C MET A 1 38.82 21.03 10.20
N GLN A 2 39.19 21.45 11.41
CA GLN A 2 38.26 21.58 12.55
C GLN A 2 38.10 23.07 12.85
N ILE A 3 36.86 23.58 12.80
CA ILE A 3 36.55 25.01 13.00
C ILE A 3 36.40 25.25 14.51
N ASN A 4 37.08 26.26 15.04
CA ASN A 4 37.02 26.60 16.47
C ASN A 4 35.82 27.49 16.76
N GLY A 5 34.80 26.94 17.43
CA GLY A 5 33.53 27.60 17.70
C GLY A 5 33.54 28.70 18.78
N ASN A 6 34.67 28.94 19.46
CA ASN A 6 34.78 29.97 20.50
C ASN A 6 35.12 31.38 19.94
N ARG A 7 34.83 31.62 18.67
CA ARG A 7 35.10 32.90 17.97
C ARG A 7 33.80 33.65 17.66
N PRO A 8 33.86 34.98 17.45
CA PRO A 8 32.70 35.76 17.05
C PRO A 8 32.04 35.17 15.81
N LYS A 9 30.70 35.16 15.80
CA LYS A 9 29.89 34.46 14.79
C LYS A 9 30.31 34.82 13.37
N GLU A 10 30.62 36.09 13.11
CA GLU A 10 30.98 36.61 11.79
C GLU A 10 32.26 35.95 11.25
N VAL A 11 33.23 35.70 12.14
CA VAL A 11 34.51 35.07 11.78
C VAL A 11 34.31 33.58 11.50
N VAL A 12 33.48 32.92 12.31
CA VAL A 12 33.16 31.49 12.14
C VAL A 12 32.39 31.28 10.83
N PHE A 13 31.41 32.13 10.52
CA PHE A 13 30.65 32.04 9.27
C PHE A 13 31.53 32.31 8.04
N GLN A 14 32.46 33.28 8.10
CA GLN A 14 33.42 33.50 7.01
C GLN A 14 34.37 32.31 6.79
N GLU A 15 34.84 31.68 7.87
CA GLU A 15 35.67 30.46 7.76
C GLU A 15 34.88 29.28 7.15
N ILE A 16 33.60 29.11 7.55
CA ILE A 16 32.70 28.11 6.98
C ILE A 16 32.47 28.36 5.48
N ASP A 17 32.18 29.60 5.09
CA ASP A 17 31.92 29.98 3.69
C ASP A 17 33.17 29.80 2.83
N SER A 18 34.36 30.11 3.36
CA SER A 18 35.63 29.85 2.69
C SER A 18 35.87 28.35 2.47
N LEU A 19 35.59 27.52 3.47
CA LEU A 19 35.72 26.06 3.36
C LEU A 19 34.74 25.47 2.36
N LEU A 20 33.47 25.91 2.38
CA LEU A 20 32.46 25.50 1.40
C LEU A 20 32.85 25.92 -0.02
N SER A 21 33.37 27.13 -0.19
CA SER A 21 33.88 27.63 -1.48
C SER A 21 35.05 26.80 -2.00
N GLN A 22 35.91 26.30 -1.11
CA GLN A 22 37.05 25.47 -1.47
C GLN A 22 36.63 24.05 -1.89
N VAL A 23 35.68 23.45 -1.18
CA VAL A 23 35.09 22.15 -1.55
C VAL A 23 34.34 22.24 -2.89
N LEU A 24 33.65 23.35 -3.16
CA LEU A 24 33.01 23.60 -4.45
C LEU A 24 34.05 23.74 -5.57
N LYS A 25 35.14 24.48 -5.34
CA LYS A 25 36.24 24.61 -6.32
C LYS A 25 36.93 23.28 -6.61
N ASP A 26 37.11 22.41 -5.62
CA ASP A 26 37.71 21.09 -5.83
C ASP A 26 36.77 20.11 -6.55
N LYS A 27 35.44 20.26 -6.44
CA LYS A 27 34.47 19.53 -7.28
C LYS A 27 34.43 19.99 -8.74
N ILE A 28 34.93 21.19 -9.05
CA ILE A 28 34.83 21.83 -10.38
C ILE A 28 36.13 21.66 -11.20
N LYS A 29 37.19 21.01 -10.67
CA LYS A 29 38.35 20.63 -11.50
C LYS A 29 37.94 19.59 -12.55
N PRO A 30 37.97 19.89 -13.86
CA PRO A 30 37.61 18.95 -14.90
C PRO A 30 38.78 18.05 -15.27
N ILE A 31 38.50 16.75 -15.40
CA ILE A 31 39.31 15.80 -16.17
C ILE A 31 39.34 16.32 -17.62
N LYS A 32 40.54 16.63 -18.13
CA LYS A 32 40.76 17.03 -19.52
C LYS A 32 40.65 15.81 -20.45
N SER A 33 39.70 15.82 -21.39
CA SER A 33 39.90 15.32 -22.76
C SER A 33 38.85 15.92 -23.72
N GLU A 34 39.34 16.88 -24.52
CA GLU A 34 38.94 17.40 -25.85
C GLU A 34 37.49 17.39 -26.39
N LYS A 35 37.07 18.64 -26.71
CA LYS A 35 36.42 19.16 -27.94
C LYS A 35 34.88 19.36 -28.04
N SER A 36 34.54 20.65 -27.85
CA SER A 36 33.62 21.56 -28.59
C SER A 36 32.07 21.46 -28.48
N LEU A 37 31.54 22.56 -27.91
CA LEU A 37 30.20 23.19 -27.78
C LEU A 37 29.48 23.52 -29.13
N PRO A 38 28.16 23.91 -29.18
CA PRO A 38 27.46 24.92 -28.34
C PRO A 38 26.07 24.51 -27.76
N GLU A 39 25.81 24.83 -26.49
CA GLU A 39 25.05 25.99 -25.94
C GLU A 39 23.54 26.01 -26.23
N SER A 40 22.73 25.82 -25.18
CA SER A 40 21.74 26.83 -24.74
C SER A 40 21.17 26.52 -23.35
N GLN A 41 21.44 27.47 -22.46
CA GLN A 41 20.79 27.89 -21.20
C GLN A 41 19.60 27.08 -20.65
N ASP A 42 19.67 26.72 -19.37
CA ASP A 42 18.87 27.45 -18.38
C ASP A 42 19.37 27.26 -16.94
N CYS A 43 19.39 28.37 -16.20
CA CYS A 43 19.75 28.46 -14.79
C CYS A 43 18.54 28.13 -13.91
N SER A 44 18.69 27.20 -12.95
CA SER A 44 17.87 27.21 -11.74
C SER A 44 18.58 26.57 -10.54
N SER A 45 18.29 27.15 -9.38
CA SER A 45 18.85 27.01 -8.04
C SER A 45 18.97 25.58 -7.45
N PRO A 46 19.83 25.36 -6.43
CA PRO A 46 20.06 24.06 -5.82
C PRO A 46 18.99 23.72 -4.75
N VAL A 47 17.73 23.55 -5.15
CA VAL A 47 16.67 23.05 -4.26
C VAL A 47 15.79 22.05 -5.01
N SER A 48 16.37 20.91 -5.34
CA SER A 48 15.65 19.64 -5.55
C SER A 48 16.66 18.56 -5.88
N ARG A 49 17.19 17.89 -4.86
CA ARG A 49 17.51 16.47 -5.07
C ARG A 49 16.17 15.80 -5.30
N ILE A 50 15.78 15.72 -6.57
CA ILE A 50 14.74 14.83 -7.06
C ILE A 50 15.08 13.48 -6.41
N GLN A 51 14.29 13.05 -5.41
CA GLN A 51 14.23 11.64 -5.05
C GLN A 51 14.12 10.92 -6.38
N GLU A 52 15.09 10.05 -6.71
CA GLU A 52 14.98 9.21 -7.88
C GLU A 52 13.66 8.47 -7.75
N LYS A 53 12.62 8.96 -8.44
CA LYS A 53 11.30 8.35 -8.44
C LYS A 53 11.53 6.94 -8.94
N TRP A 54 11.39 5.97 -8.05
CA TRP A 54 11.54 4.57 -8.38
C TRP A 54 10.68 4.26 -9.60
N ARG A 55 11.33 3.78 -10.66
CA ARG A 55 10.67 3.29 -11.86
C ARG A 55 10.62 1.78 -11.75
N GLY A 56 9.46 1.24 -11.38
CA GLY A 56 9.23 -0.21 -11.28
C GLY A 56 9.21 -0.74 -9.85
N ILE A 57 9.30 -2.06 -9.71
CA ILE A 57 9.14 -2.75 -8.42
C ILE A 57 10.42 -2.68 -7.59
N PRO A 58 10.33 -2.36 -6.28
CA PRO A 58 11.43 -2.48 -5.33
C PRO A 58 12.19 -3.80 -5.42
N THR A 59 13.51 -3.75 -5.33
CA THR A 59 14.35 -4.96 -5.17
C THR A 59 14.50 -5.34 -3.70
N ARG A 60 15.00 -6.54 -3.42
CA ARG A 60 15.31 -7.03 -2.06
C ARG A 60 14.10 -7.09 -1.14
N LEU A 61 12.95 -7.45 -1.72
CA LEU A 61 11.70 -7.60 -0.98
C LEU A 61 11.72 -8.79 0.01
N ASN A 62 12.74 -9.63 -0.06
CA ASN A 62 13.05 -10.67 0.93
C ASN A 62 13.69 -10.12 2.22
N ASN A 63 14.20 -8.89 2.23
CA ASN A 63 14.81 -8.30 3.43
C ASN A 63 13.72 -7.74 4.34
N ILE A 64 13.56 -8.36 5.52
CA ILE A 64 12.58 -7.97 6.52
C ILE A 64 13.31 -7.63 7.83
N PRO A 65 13.04 -6.49 8.48
CA PRO A 65 12.08 -5.46 8.06
C PRO A 65 12.51 -4.74 6.78
N HIS A 66 11.53 -4.30 5.99
CA HIS A 66 11.78 -3.49 4.81
C HIS A 66 12.40 -2.15 5.23
N SER A 67 13.21 -1.57 4.34
CA SER A 67 13.73 -0.22 4.57
C SER A 67 12.61 0.81 4.52
N ARG A 68 12.84 2.00 5.08
CA ARG A 68 11.86 3.08 5.05
C ARG A 68 11.55 3.50 3.61
N GLU A 69 12.55 3.46 2.73
CA GLU A 69 12.40 3.78 1.31
C GLU A 69 11.44 2.80 0.61
N ILE A 70 11.57 1.50 0.89
CA ILE A 70 10.66 0.47 0.35
C ILE A 70 9.23 0.68 0.86
N ARG A 71 9.06 0.94 2.17
CA ARG A 71 7.73 1.21 2.74
C ARG A 71 7.10 2.45 2.11
N ASN A 72 7.84 3.55 2.04
CA ASN A 72 7.38 4.80 1.42
C ASN A 72 6.97 4.60 -0.04
N TYR A 73 7.73 3.82 -0.82
CA TYR A 73 7.34 3.49 -2.20
C TYR A 73 5.94 2.88 -2.26
N PHE A 74 5.65 1.89 -1.41
CA PHE A 74 4.33 1.27 -1.39
C PHE A 74 3.25 2.23 -0.87
N TYR A 75 3.57 3.08 0.10
CA TYR A 75 2.63 4.08 0.61
C TYR A 75 2.24 5.08 -0.48
N ASP A 76 3.23 5.61 -1.20
CA ASP A 76 3.00 6.55 -2.30
C ASP A 76 2.25 5.91 -3.47
N ASP A 77 2.58 4.65 -3.82
CA ASP A 77 1.94 3.94 -4.93
C ASP A 77 0.48 3.59 -4.63
N VAL A 78 0.20 3.13 -3.40
CA VAL A 78 -1.18 2.91 -2.93
C VAL A 78 -1.95 4.23 -2.90
N LEU A 79 -1.37 5.28 -2.31
CA LEU A 79 -2.00 6.60 -2.21
C LEU A 79 -2.41 7.14 -3.58
N GLN A 80 -1.48 7.15 -4.53
CA GLN A 80 -1.76 7.62 -5.89
C GLN A 80 -2.85 6.80 -6.58
N ALA A 81 -2.86 5.48 -6.40
CA ALA A 81 -3.89 4.63 -6.98
C ALA A 81 -5.28 4.88 -6.36
N THR A 82 -5.34 5.02 -5.04
CA THR A 82 -6.59 5.30 -4.31
C THR A 82 -7.12 6.70 -4.63
N GLN A 83 -6.27 7.73 -4.66
CA GLN A 83 -6.68 9.10 -5.04
C GLN A 83 -7.27 9.15 -6.45
N ARG A 84 -6.60 8.52 -7.43
CA ARG A 84 -7.11 8.45 -8.81
C ARG A 84 -8.47 7.75 -8.88
N ALA A 85 -8.63 6.64 -8.16
CA ALA A 85 -9.89 5.90 -8.14
C ALA A 85 -11.04 6.70 -7.49
N VAL A 86 -10.76 7.38 -6.37
CA VAL A 86 -11.74 8.24 -5.68
C VAL A 86 -12.12 9.45 -6.53
N ASN A 87 -11.15 10.10 -7.17
CA ASN A 87 -11.39 11.27 -8.03
C ASN A 87 -12.20 10.92 -9.28
N ASP A 88 -12.08 9.69 -9.78
CA ASP A 88 -12.93 9.15 -10.85
C ASP A 88 -14.36 8.79 -10.37
N GLY A 89 -14.69 9.02 -9.10
CA GLY A 89 -16.02 8.81 -8.53
C GLY A 89 -16.32 7.35 -8.16
N ARG A 90 -15.29 6.51 -7.98
CA ARG A 90 -15.49 5.12 -7.53
C ARG A 90 -15.77 5.08 -6.03
N MET A 91 -16.82 4.34 -5.68
CA MET A 91 -17.36 4.36 -4.32
C MET A 91 -16.94 3.17 -3.46
N ARG A 92 -16.77 1.99 -4.06
CA ARG A 92 -16.43 0.75 -3.35
C ARG A 92 -15.07 0.28 -3.82
N LEU A 93 -14.06 0.60 -3.04
CA LEU A 93 -12.66 0.37 -3.40
C LEU A 93 -12.02 -0.64 -2.46
N GLN A 94 -11.08 -1.42 -3.00
CA GLN A 94 -10.19 -2.24 -2.21
C GLN A 94 -8.72 -2.05 -2.60
N VAL A 95 -7.87 -2.07 -1.59
CA VAL A 95 -6.41 -2.09 -1.67
C VAL A 95 -5.97 -3.46 -1.20
N GLN A 96 -5.30 -4.24 -2.05
CA GLN A 96 -4.72 -5.52 -1.70
C GLN A 96 -3.20 -5.45 -1.84
N ILE A 97 -2.49 -5.20 -0.75
CA ILE A 97 -1.03 -5.16 -0.70
C ILE A 97 -0.51 -6.32 0.14
N ASN A 98 0.13 -7.28 -0.52
CA ASN A 98 0.65 -8.50 0.08
C ASN A 98 2.18 -8.57 -0.07
N ILE A 99 2.87 -7.68 0.65
CA ILE A 99 4.31 -7.76 0.90
C ILE A 99 4.56 -8.59 2.17
N PRO A 100 5.77 -9.15 2.38
CA PRO A 100 6.03 -10.01 3.53
C PRO A 100 5.64 -9.40 4.89
N GLU A 101 5.92 -8.12 5.12
CA GLU A 101 5.52 -7.42 6.36
C GLU A 101 3.99 -7.30 6.56
N LEU A 102 3.21 -7.35 5.47
CA LEU A 102 1.76 -7.19 5.49
C LEU A 102 1.02 -8.52 5.26
N ASN A 103 1.75 -9.62 5.14
CA ASN A 103 1.17 -10.94 4.96
C ASN A 103 1.04 -11.66 6.32
N PRO A 104 -0.18 -11.86 6.84
CA PRO A 104 -0.36 -12.59 8.09
C PRO A 104 -0.04 -14.09 8.00
N GLU A 105 0.10 -14.64 6.79
CA GLU A 105 0.48 -16.03 6.56
C GLU A 105 2.01 -16.23 6.61
N MET A 106 2.77 -15.13 6.72
CA MET A 106 4.22 -15.14 6.88
C MET A 106 4.57 -14.95 8.36
N ASP A 107 5.73 -15.47 8.76
CA ASP A 107 6.21 -15.36 10.15
C ASP A 107 6.46 -13.91 10.60
N VAL A 108 6.63 -12.98 9.66
CA VAL A 108 6.97 -11.58 9.94
C VAL A 108 5.85 -10.64 9.54
N TYR A 109 4.71 -10.75 10.23
CA TYR A 109 3.63 -9.77 10.12
C TYR A 109 3.89 -8.56 11.02
N ARG A 110 3.89 -7.34 10.43
CA ARG A 110 4.10 -6.08 11.13
C ARG A 110 2.88 -5.20 10.98
N ILE A 111 2.00 -5.23 11.98
CA ILE A 111 0.80 -4.40 12.03
C ILE A 111 1.12 -2.90 11.92
N GLY A 112 2.28 -2.45 12.43
CA GLY A 112 2.74 -1.06 12.31
C GLY A 112 2.86 -0.59 10.86
N THR A 113 3.36 -1.44 9.95
CA THR A 113 3.48 -1.12 8.51
C THR A 113 2.11 -0.88 7.88
N LEU A 114 1.07 -1.61 8.32
CA LEU A 114 -0.31 -1.41 7.85
C LEU A 114 -0.89 -0.10 8.40
N MET A 115 -0.66 0.19 9.68
CA MET A 115 -1.17 1.41 10.31
C MET A 115 -0.48 2.66 9.75
N GLU A 116 0.82 2.59 9.45
CA GLU A 116 1.55 3.64 8.73
C GLU A 116 0.94 3.92 7.35
N LEU A 117 0.59 2.87 6.58
CA LEU A 117 -0.09 3.03 5.29
C LEU A 117 -1.45 3.72 5.45
N VAL A 118 -2.27 3.27 6.41
CA VAL A 118 -3.59 3.85 6.69
C VAL A 118 -3.46 5.31 7.12
N ARG A 119 -2.46 5.64 7.94
CA ARG A 119 -2.14 7.00 8.34
C ARG A 119 -1.83 7.88 7.12
N VAL A 120 -0.97 7.42 6.21
CA VAL A 120 -0.62 8.17 4.98
C VAL A 120 -1.87 8.44 4.13
N LEU A 121 -2.72 7.43 3.94
CA LEU A 121 -3.97 7.59 3.20
C LEU A 121 -4.90 8.61 3.85
N ALA A 122 -5.19 8.44 5.14
CA ALA A 122 -6.13 9.29 5.85
C ALA A 122 -5.64 10.74 5.98
N LEU A 123 -4.34 10.96 6.25
CA LEU A 123 -3.77 12.30 6.27
C LEU A 123 -3.83 12.97 4.90
N SER A 124 -3.50 12.25 3.83
CA SER A 124 -3.52 12.86 2.50
C SER A 124 -4.93 13.30 2.07
N PHE A 125 -5.97 12.53 2.42
CA PHE A 125 -7.35 12.95 2.14
C PHE A 125 -7.83 14.05 3.10
N ALA A 126 -7.36 14.05 4.35
CA ALA A 126 -7.63 15.13 5.29
C ALA A 126 -6.99 16.46 4.84
N ASP A 127 -5.78 16.41 4.26
CA ASP A 127 -5.10 17.57 3.67
C ASP A 127 -5.89 18.15 2.48
N ASP A 128 -6.65 17.31 1.76
CA ASP A 128 -7.61 17.71 0.73
C ASP A 128 -8.95 18.25 1.33
N GLY A 129 -9.03 18.39 2.66
CA GLY A 129 -10.19 18.91 3.38
C GLY A 129 -11.31 17.90 3.62
N LYS A 130 -11.05 16.59 3.43
CA LYS A 130 -12.05 15.53 3.66
C LYS A 130 -12.10 15.12 5.13
N HIS A 131 -13.30 14.86 5.63
CA HIS A 131 -13.49 14.17 6.89
C HIS A 131 -13.39 12.65 6.67
N VAL A 132 -12.31 12.05 7.13
CA VAL A 132 -11.99 10.65 6.96
C VAL A 132 -12.32 9.88 8.23
N LYS A 133 -13.17 8.86 8.11
CA LYS A 133 -13.44 7.91 9.18
C LYS A 133 -12.60 6.66 8.97
N VAL A 134 -11.65 6.41 9.88
CA VAL A 134 -10.83 5.18 9.90
C VAL A 134 -11.49 4.15 10.80
N CYS A 135 -11.92 3.05 10.21
CA CYS A 135 -12.70 2.01 10.88
C CYS A 135 -11.86 0.75 11.07
N VAL A 136 -11.86 0.24 12.29
CA VAL A 136 -11.28 -1.06 12.63
C VAL A 136 -12.42 -1.98 13.04
N GLN A 137 -12.34 -3.26 12.66
CA GLN A 137 -13.31 -4.24 13.10
C GLN A 137 -13.35 -4.34 14.63
N GLY A 138 -14.56 -4.18 15.19
CA GLY A 138 -14.83 -4.35 16.60
C GLY A 138 -14.97 -5.82 17.01
N SER A 139 -15.36 -6.05 18.26
CA SER A 139 -15.78 -7.39 18.72
C SER A 139 -17.04 -7.81 17.98
N MET A 140 -17.03 -9.00 17.35
CA MET A 140 -18.18 -9.51 16.61
C MET A 140 -19.07 -10.38 17.50
N GLY A 141 -20.29 -9.93 17.77
CA GLY A 141 -21.33 -10.67 18.50
C GLY A 141 -21.43 -10.36 20.00
N ASN A 142 -22.44 -10.94 20.66
CA ASN A 142 -22.69 -10.83 22.10
C ASN A 142 -22.30 -12.14 22.82
N GLY A 143 -21.44 -12.08 23.84
CA GLY A 143 -21.09 -13.21 24.71
C GLY A 143 -19.61 -13.62 24.67
N ALA A 144 -19.24 -14.63 25.47
CA ALA A 144 -17.84 -15.08 25.68
C ALA A 144 -17.15 -15.68 24.44
N LEU A 145 -17.89 -15.88 23.34
CA LEU A 145 -17.40 -16.41 22.06
C LEU A 145 -17.32 -15.34 20.97
N ALA A 146 -17.56 -14.07 21.31
CA ALA A 146 -17.38 -12.93 20.42
C ALA A 146 -15.88 -12.68 20.20
N GLY A 147 -15.26 -13.48 19.35
CA GLY A 147 -13.84 -13.37 19.04
C GLY A 147 -13.56 -12.23 18.07
N MET A 148 -12.70 -11.28 18.46
CA MET A 148 -12.02 -10.39 17.52
C MET A 148 -10.93 -11.20 16.77
N PRO A 149 -10.73 -10.99 15.45
CA PRO A 149 -9.59 -11.58 14.76
C PRO A 149 -8.29 -11.20 15.47
N LEU A 150 -7.46 -12.19 15.81
CA LEU A 150 -6.23 -11.99 16.60
C LEU A 150 -5.29 -10.94 15.98
N GLN A 151 -5.32 -10.81 14.65
CA GLN A 151 -4.53 -9.85 13.88
C GLN A 151 -4.90 -8.39 14.17
N LEU A 152 -6.14 -8.13 14.57
CA LEU A 152 -6.67 -6.79 14.83
C LEU A 152 -6.75 -6.47 16.32
N ALA A 153 -6.41 -7.42 17.20
CA ALA A 153 -6.39 -7.20 18.63
C ALA A 153 -5.44 -6.04 18.99
N GLY A 154 -5.98 -4.99 19.63
CA GLY A 154 -5.23 -3.81 20.02
C GLY A 154 -4.92 -2.81 18.89
N SER A 155 -5.26 -3.11 17.63
CA SER A 155 -5.02 -2.20 16.49
C SER A 155 -5.74 -0.85 16.65
N ARG A 156 -6.95 -0.85 17.24
CA ARG A 156 -7.65 0.40 17.59
C ARG A 156 -6.85 1.28 18.54
N LYS A 157 -6.29 0.71 19.62
CA LYS A 157 -5.43 1.47 20.55
C LYS A 157 -4.20 2.02 19.83
N ILE A 158 -3.60 1.23 18.94
CA ILE A 158 -2.45 1.68 18.14
C ILE A 158 -2.83 2.92 17.32
N LEU A 159 -3.98 2.93 16.64
CA LEU A 159 -4.44 4.10 15.90
C LEU A 159 -4.72 5.29 16.82
N GLU A 160 -5.30 5.08 17.99
CA GLU A 160 -5.60 6.15 18.95
C GLU A 160 -4.34 6.80 19.54
N PHE A 161 -3.26 6.04 19.74
CA PHE A 161 -1.96 6.54 20.21
C PHE A 161 -1.00 6.93 19.09
N MET A 162 -1.35 6.64 17.84
CA MET A 162 -0.53 7.02 16.69
C MET A 162 -0.49 8.54 16.57
N ASP A 163 0.67 9.06 16.19
CA ASP A 163 0.79 10.45 15.79
C ASP A 163 -0.02 10.68 14.50
N TRP A 164 -0.90 11.68 14.49
CA TRP A 164 -1.73 12.07 13.34
C TRP A 164 -1.31 13.45 12.79
N GLY A 165 -0.05 13.80 12.95
CA GLY A 165 0.50 15.08 12.51
C GLY A 165 0.26 16.21 13.50
N ASP A 166 0.95 17.33 13.27
CA ASP A 166 1.11 18.41 14.25
C ASP A 166 -0.14 19.33 14.38
N TYR A 167 -1.14 19.16 13.52
CA TYR A 167 -2.29 20.08 13.42
C TYR A 167 -3.55 19.61 14.15
N GLY A 168 -3.48 18.51 14.92
CA GLY A 168 -4.67 17.96 15.58
C GLY A 168 -5.70 17.42 14.58
N ALA A 169 -5.22 16.77 13.51
CA ALA A 169 -6.07 16.19 12.48
C ALA A 169 -7.06 15.17 13.07
N LEU A 170 -6.61 14.39 14.07
CA LEU A 170 -7.46 13.47 14.83
C LEU A 170 -8.52 14.25 15.64
N GLY A 171 -9.79 13.89 15.47
CA GLY A 171 -10.94 14.55 16.09
C GLY A 171 -11.49 15.74 15.29
N THR A 172 -10.73 16.25 14.32
CA THR A 172 -11.16 17.36 13.45
C THR A 172 -11.52 16.83 12.06
N PHE A 173 -10.53 16.29 11.35
CA PHE A 173 -10.68 15.73 10.00
C PHE A 173 -10.62 14.21 9.99
N ILE A 174 -9.97 13.60 10.98
CA ILE A 174 -9.80 12.14 11.06
C ILE A 174 -10.48 11.63 12.32
N ASN A 175 -11.41 10.69 12.16
CA ASN A 175 -12.09 10.05 13.28
C ASN A 175 -11.86 8.55 13.24
N ILE A 176 -11.69 7.93 14.41
CA ILE A 176 -11.54 6.47 14.54
C ILE A 176 -12.88 5.87 14.98
N GLY A 177 -13.26 4.73 14.41
CA GLY A 177 -14.48 4.03 14.81
C GLY A 177 -14.45 2.54 14.51
N SER A 178 -15.60 1.92 14.72
CA SER A 178 -15.85 0.51 14.38
C SER A 178 -16.40 0.37 12.96
N ILE A 179 -16.60 -0.85 12.49
CA ILE A 179 -17.33 -1.14 11.24
C ILE A 179 -18.79 -1.37 11.60
N GLY A 180 -19.70 -0.56 11.05
CA GLY A 180 -21.14 -0.61 11.33
C GLY A 180 -21.88 0.62 10.80
N ALA A 181 -23.20 0.55 10.62
CA ALA A 181 -23.98 1.68 10.10
C ALA A 181 -24.04 2.87 11.07
N GLU A 182 -23.99 2.59 12.37
CA GLU A 182 -24.01 3.56 13.46
C GLU A 182 -22.74 4.42 13.53
N GLU A 183 -21.65 3.97 12.92
CA GLU A 183 -20.37 4.69 12.87
C GLU A 183 -20.29 5.70 11.72
N VAL A 184 -21.32 5.75 10.87
CA VAL A 184 -21.41 6.64 9.71
C VAL A 184 -22.03 7.98 10.13
N GLY A 185 -21.17 8.98 10.36
CA GLY A 185 -21.58 10.34 10.65
C GLY A 185 -22.02 11.11 9.40
N LYS A 186 -22.80 12.19 9.59
CA LYS A 186 -23.22 13.08 8.49
C LYS A 186 -22.07 13.95 7.96
N GLN A 187 -21.06 14.20 8.78
CA GLN A 187 -19.90 15.02 8.45
C GLN A 187 -18.80 14.21 7.78
N ASP A 188 -18.82 12.87 7.90
CA ASP A 188 -17.81 12.01 7.29
C ASP A 188 -17.97 12.00 5.76
N ASP A 189 -16.89 12.29 5.04
CA ASP A 189 -16.83 12.33 3.58
C ASP A 189 -16.41 10.97 2.98
N MET A 190 -15.64 10.18 3.72
CA MET A 190 -15.17 8.85 3.29
C MET A 190 -14.77 7.94 4.45
N PHE A 191 -14.66 6.64 4.15
CA PHE A 191 -14.39 5.58 5.11
C PHE A 191 -13.21 4.72 4.67
N ILE A 192 -12.24 4.50 5.57
CA ILE A 192 -11.11 3.58 5.36
C ILE A 192 -11.23 2.45 6.37
N LEU A 193 -11.49 1.23 5.89
CA LEU A 193 -11.70 0.06 6.72
C LEU A 193 -10.43 -0.79 6.74
N VAL A 194 -9.85 -0.95 7.93
CA VAL A 194 -8.56 -1.59 8.13
C VAL A 194 -8.73 -3.10 8.28
N ALA A 195 -8.24 -3.83 7.28
CA ALA A 195 -8.18 -5.28 7.19
C ALA A 195 -9.43 -6.02 7.72
N PRO A 196 -10.65 -5.67 7.25
CA PRO A 196 -11.86 -6.35 7.70
C PRO A 196 -11.83 -7.84 7.36
N GLN A 197 -12.20 -8.70 8.31
CA GLN A 197 -12.10 -10.15 8.19
C GLN A 197 -13.35 -10.86 8.69
N ASN A 198 -13.71 -11.94 8.02
CA ASN A 198 -14.62 -12.92 8.61
C ASN A 198 -13.95 -13.61 9.80
N ALA A 199 -14.73 -13.98 10.81
CA ALA A 199 -14.30 -14.78 11.94
C ALA A 199 -15.09 -16.10 11.99
N VAL A 200 -14.57 -17.10 12.70
CA VAL A 200 -15.29 -18.36 12.89
C VAL A 200 -16.62 -18.08 13.61
N GLY A 201 -17.74 -18.38 12.94
CA GLY A 201 -19.08 -18.18 13.47
C GLY A 201 -19.66 -16.76 13.32
N ASN A 202 -18.88 -15.77 12.86
CA ASN A 202 -19.33 -14.39 12.66
C ASN A 202 -18.83 -13.82 11.32
N CYS A 203 -19.75 -13.30 10.50
CA CYS A 203 -19.44 -12.77 9.17
C CYS A 203 -19.55 -11.23 9.17
N ILE A 204 -18.48 -10.53 8.80
CA ILE A 204 -18.42 -9.05 8.85
C ILE A 204 -19.23 -8.41 7.71
N MET A 205 -19.77 -9.24 6.81
CA MET A 205 -20.41 -8.81 5.58
C MET A 205 -21.70 -8.02 5.82
N ASP A 206 -22.45 -8.34 6.86
CA ASP A 206 -23.68 -7.61 7.20
C ASP A 206 -23.35 -6.21 7.71
N ASP A 207 -22.35 -6.08 8.58
CA ASP A 207 -21.86 -4.78 9.07
C ASP A 207 -21.25 -3.94 7.94
N LEU A 208 -20.48 -4.57 7.05
CA LEU A 208 -19.94 -3.91 5.85
C LEU A 208 -21.06 -3.41 4.95
N LYS A 209 -22.10 -4.22 4.73
CA LYS A 209 -23.23 -3.84 3.88
C LYS A 209 -23.98 -2.67 4.50
N ALA A 210 -24.33 -2.78 5.79
CA ALA A 210 -25.03 -1.73 6.52
C ALA A 210 -24.24 -0.40 6.52
N MET A 211 -22.91 -0.46 6.69
CA MET A 211 -22.03 0.70 6.59
C MET A 211 -22.01 1.28 5.17
N THR A 212 -21.89 0.47 4.12
CA THR A 212 -21.92 1.01 2.73
C THR A 212 -23.28 1.60 2.36
N ASP A 213 -24.37 1.01 2.85
CA ASP A 213 -25.73 1.51 2.60
C ASP A 213 -25.92 2.86 3.30
N ALA A 214 -25.41 3.00 4.54
CA ALA A 214 -25.40 4.27 5.27
C ALA A 214 -24.44 5.30 4.65
N ALA A 215 -23.29 4.88 4.12
CA ALA A 215 -22.33 5.73 3.44
C ALA A 215 -22.93 6.32 2.14
N GLY A 216 -23.80 5.59 1.45
CA GLY A 216 -24.44 6.03 0.22
C GLY A 216 -23.41 6.30 -0.88
N ASN A 217 -23.38 7.54 -1.38
CA ASN A 217 -22.42 7.98 -2.42
C ASN A 217 -21.12 8.54 -1.81
N ARG A 218 -20.65 8.00 -0.67
CA ARG A 218 -19.35 8.34 -0.08
C ARG A 218 -18.37 7.17 -0.19
N PRO A 219 -17.07 7.40 -0.52
CA PRO A 219 -16.15 6.32 -0.78
C PRO A 219 -15.89 5.46 0.46
N VAL A 220 -15.92 4.14 0.27
CA VAL A 220 -15.58 3.13 1.25
C VAL A 220 -14.40 2.32 0.70
N ILE A 221 -13.26 2.44 1.36
CA ILE A 221 -11.98 1.84 0.94
C ILE A 221 -11.62 0.73 1.91
N LEU A 222 -11.54 -0.51 1.43
CA LEU A 222 -11.08 -1.65 2.22
C LEU A 222 -9.58 -1.81 2.04
N VAL A 223 -8.81 -1.79 3.13
CA VAL A 223 -7.35 -2.02 3.09
C VAL A 223 -7.07 -3.44 3.55
N ASN A 224 -6.50 -4.28 2.69
CA ASN A 224 -6.22 -5.70 2.94
C ASN A 224 -7.41 -6.51 3.50
N PRO A 225 -8.60 -6.48 2.86
CA PRO A 225 -9.76 -7.25 3.31
C PRO A 225 -9.51 -8.77 3.23
N ARG A 226 -9.97 -9.52 4.22
CA ARG A 226 -9.98 -11.00 4.24
C ARG A 226 -11.41 -11.52 4.38
N LEU A 227 -12.17 -11.35 3.29
CA LEU A 227 -13.61 -11.68 3.24
C LEU A 227 -13.91 -13.09 2.72
N LYS A 228 -12.88 -13.96 2.63
CA LYS A 228 -13.11 -15.39 2.33
C LYS A 228 -13.86 -16.03 3.49
N ASP A 229 -14.75 -16.98 3.19
CA ASP A 229 -15.41 -17.76 4.23
C ASP A 229 -14.38 -18.60 5.01
N LEU A 230 -14.44 -18.54 6.34
CA LEU A 230 -13.71 -19.45 7.21
C LEU A 230 -14.67 -20.56 7.65
N PRO A 231 -14.30 -21.85 7.50
CA PRO A 231 -15.13 -22.94 7.98
C PRO A 231 -15.25 -22.87 9.51
N SER A 232 -16.48 -23.00 10.02
CA SER A 232 -16.68 -23.15 11.46
C SER A 232 -16.16 -24.51 11.91
N SER A 233 -15.52 -24.57 13.08
CA SER A 233 -14.98 -25.79 13.70
C SER A 233 -16.03 -26.90 13.88
N SER A 234 -17.32 -26.56 13.81
CA SER A 234 -18.44 -27.50 13.96
C SER A 234 -18.92 -28.13 12.65
N GLY A 235 -18.31 -27.84 11.49
CA GLY A 235 -18.65 -28.47 10.20
C GLY A 235 -20.05 -28.13 9.63
N ILE A 236 -20.88 -27.40 10.36
CA ILE A 236 -22.19 -26.93 9.89
C ILE A 236 -21.94 -25.71 8.99
N MET A 237 -21.94 -25.96 7.68
CA MET A 237 -21.82 -24.91 6.67
C MET A 237 -23.02 -23.95 6.76
N GLN A 238 -22.76 -22.67 6.96
CA GLN A 238 -23.71 -21.61 6.64
C GLN A 238 -23.69 -21.42 5.10
N THR A 239 -24.15 -22.43 4.35
CA THR A 239 -24.22 -22.40 2.88
C THR A 239 -25.26 -21.37 2.39
N MET A 240 -26.25 -21.06 3.23
CA MET A 240 -27.24 -20.04 2.93
C MET A 240 -26.59 -18.66 2.81
N GLY A 241 -26.85 -17.97 1.69
CA GLY A 241 -26.37 -16.61 1.43
C GLY A 241 -24.88 -16.48 1.15
N ARG A 242 -24.14 -17.60 1.02
CA ARG A 242 -22.70 -17.60 0.70
C ARG A 242 -22.42 -16.89 -0.63
N ASP A 243 -23.17 -17.25 -1.66
CA ASP A 243 -22.99 -16.67 -3.00
C ASP A 243 -23.26 -15.16 -2.99
N LYS A 244 -24.31 -14.72 -2.29
CA LYS A 244 -24.64 -13.30 -2.12
C LYS A 244 -23.55 -12.54 -1.36
N ARG A 245 -22.91 -13.17 -0.37
CA ARG A 245 -21.78 -12.60 0.38
C ARG A 245 -20.56 -12.48 -0.54
N LEU A 246 -20.21 -13.52 -1.29
CA LEU A 246 -19.11 -13.50 -2.25
C LEU A 246 -19.33 -12.45 -3.34
N GLU A 247 -20.54 -12.35 -3.88
CA GLU A 247 -20.93 -11.34 -4.86
C GLU A 247 -20.80 -9.92 -4.29
N TYR A 248 -21.24 -9.69 -3.05
CA TYR A 248 -21.07 -8.40 -2.40
C TYR A 248 -19.59 -8.05 -2.16
N ALA A 249 -18.77 -9.00 -1.72
CA ALA A 249 -17.32 -8.79 -1.61
C ALA A 249 -16.68 -8.45 -2.97
N ALA A 250 -17.15 -9.09 -4.04
CA ALA A 250 -16.69 -8.83 -5.40
C ALA A 250 -17.14 -7.45 -5.94
N SER A 251 -18.13 -6.81 -5.32
CA SER A 251 -18.56 -5.44 -5.69
C SER A 251 -17.53 -4.36 -5.36
N PHE A 252 -16.51 -4.67 -4.56
CA PHE A 252 -15.38 -3.78 -4.31
C PHE A 252 -14.34 -3.90 -5.42
N GLU A 253 -14.09 -2.79 -6.11
CA GLU A 253 -13.14 -2.74 -7.20
C GLU A 253 -11.72 -2.58 -6.68
N ASN A 254 -10.76 -3.31 -7.25
CA ASN A 254 -9.36 -3.12 -6.88
C ASN A 254 -8.89 -1.77 -7.42
N CYS A 255 -8.55 -0.83 -6.52
CA CYS A 255 -7.80 0.37 -6.88
C CYS A 255 -6.29 0.12 -6.83
N TYR A 256 -5.85 -0.80 -5.96
CA TYR A 256 -4.46 -1.21 -5.86
C TYR A 256 -4.37 -2.72 -5.60
N PHE A 257 -3.45 -3.38 -6.29
CA PHE A 257 -3.10 -4.78 -6.04
C PHE A 257 -1.59 -4.96 -6.12
N PHE A 258 -1.00 -5.60 -5.12
CA PHE A 258 0.39 -6.04 -5.14
C PHE A 258 0.52 -7.39 -4.44
N ARG A 259 1.16 -8.35 -5.11
CA ARG A 259 1.48 -9.65 -4.53
C ARG A 259 2.80 -10.18 -5.05
N LEU A 260 3.63 -10.68 -4.15
CA LEU A 260 4.81 -11.47 -4.51
C LEU A 260 4.43 -12.88 -4.96
N LEU A 261 5.13 -13.36 -5.99
CA LEU A 261 4.98 -14.70 -6.54
C LEU A 261 6.16 -15.56 -6.10
N TYR A 262 5.86 -16.78 -5.65
CA TYR A 262 6.84 -17.73 -5.12
C TYR A 262 6.69 -19.08 -5.83
N TYR A 263 7.70 -19.93 -5.72
CA TYR A 263 7.57 -21.32 -6.15
C TYR A 263 6.49 -22.04 -5.33
N ALA A 264 5.78 -22.97 -5.98
CA ALA A 264 4.71 -23.71 -5.34
C ALA A 264 5.24 -24.46 -4.09
N GLY A 265 4.53 -24.29 -2.97
CA GLY A 265 4.89 -24.92 -1.71
C GLY A 265 6.02 -24.23 -0.93
N THR A 266 6.56 -23.12 -1.40
CA THR A 266 7.60 -22.36 -0.68
C THR A 266 7.25 -20.88 -0.56
N GLN A 267 7.78 -20.23 0.48
CA GLN A 267 7.75 -18.77 0.64
C GLN A 267 9.07 -18.13 0.17
N TYR A 268 9.95 -18.92 -0.45
CA TYR A 268 11.22 -18.53 -1.02
C TYR A 268 11.68 -19.57 -2.06
N PRO A 269 12.32 -19.19 -3.18
CA PRO A 269 12.65 -17.82 -3.59
C PRO A 269 11.45 -17.06 -4.19
N ILE A 270 11.52 -15.73 -4.14
CA ILE A 270 10.61 -14.85 -4.89
C ILE A 270 10.91 -15.02 -6.38
N MET A 271 9.89 -15.39 -7.17
CA MET A 271 9.96 -15.56 -8.62
C MET A 271 9.62 -14.28 -9.38
N GLY A 272 8.80 -13.42 -8.78
CA GLY A 272 8.24 -12.26 -9.45
C GLY A 272 7.21 -11.55 -8.60
N ALA A 273 6.46 -10.66 -9.24
CA ALA A 273 5.43 -9.88 -8.58
C ALA A 273 4.30 -9.55 -9.55
N LEU A 274 3.08 -9.49 -9.04
CA LEU A 274 1.90 -9.02 -9.75
C LEU A 274 1.49 -7.69 -9.13
N ARG A 275 1.46 -6.62 -9.93
CA ARG A 275 1.12 -5.27 -9.50
C ARG A 275 -0.04 -4.73 -10.33
N MET A 276 -0.91 -3.93 -9.75
CA MET A 276 -1.89 -3.10 -10.44
C MET A 276 -2.08 -1.81 -9.62
N SER A 277 -2.07 -0.67 -10.31
CA SER A 277 -2.21 0.66 -9.73
C SER A 277 -3.18 1.44 -10.63
N TYR A 278 -4.41 1.63 -10.16
CA TYR A 278 -5.49 2.24 -10.95
C TYR A 278 -5.08 3.61 -11.55
N PRO A 279 -5.36 3.92 -12.83
CA PRO A 279 -6.21 3.18 -13.78
C PRO A 279 -5.44 2.19 -14.67
N TYR A 280 -4.19 1.87 -14.32
CA TYR A 280 -3.36 0.98 -15.12
C TYR A 280 -3.76 -0.48 -14.97
N GLN A 281 -3.42 -1.27 -15.99
CA GLN A 281 -3.66 -2.70 -16.06
C GLN A 281 -2.83 -3.47 -15.02
N TYR A 282 -3.14 -4.74 -14.83
CA TYR A 282 -2.28 -5.65 -14.08
C TYR A 282 -0.98 -5.88 -14.85
N GLU A 283 0.14 -5.72 -14.16
CA GLU A 283 1.50 -5.89 -14.65
C GLU A 283 2.13 -7.08 -13.94
N LEU A 284 2.51 -8.10 -14.71
CA LEU A 284 3.22 -9.26 -14.22
C LEU A 284 4.71 -9.07 -14.45
N TYR A 285 5.50 -9.15 -13.38
CA TYR A 285 6.94 -9.01 -13.41
C TYR A 285 7.63 -10.33 -13.05
N LYS A 286 8.70 -10.65 -13.78
CA LYS A 286 9.65 -11.71 -13.44
C LYS A 286 10.84 -11.11 -12.72
N ARG A 287 11.20 -11.69 -11.57
CA ARG A 287 12.45 -11.37 -10.88
C ARG A 287 13.60 -12.03 -11.64
N VAL A 288 14.63 -11.25 -11.93
CA VAL A 288 15.86 -11.70 -12.61
C VAL A 288 17.04 -11.30 -11.74
N ASP A 289 17.80 -12.28 -11.29
CA ASP A 289 19.08 -12.04 -10.62
C ASP A 289 20.18 -12.01 -11.70
N GLN A 290 20.82 -10.86 -11.88
CA GLN A 290 21.91 -10.71 -12.83
C GLN A 290 23.21 -11.32 -12.28
N PRO A 291 24.17 -11.76 -13.13
CA PRO A 291 25.45 -12.30 -12.68
C PRO A 291 26.26 -11.35 -11.79
N SER A 292 26.01 -10.04 -11.90
CA SER A 292 26.58 -8.99 -11.05
C SER A 292 26.02 -8.96 -9.62
N GLY A 293 25.05 -9.83 -9.28
CA GLY A 293 24.33 -9.82 -8.01
C GLY A 293 23.26 -8.71 -7.93
N VAL A 294 22.95 -8.06 -9.05
CA VAL A 294 21.89 -7.06 -9.14
C VAL A 294 20.56 -7.76 -9.41
N GLU A 295 19.61 -7.56 -8.50
CA GLU A 295 18.23 -8.00 -8.66
C GLU A 295 17.44 -6.97 -9.49
N GLU A 296 16.60 -7.44 -10.41
CA GLU A 296 15.73 -6.60 -11.23
C GLU A 296 14.36 -7.27 -11.43
N TYR A 297 13.29 -6.47 -11.48
CA TYR A 297 11.96 -6.93 -11.89
C TYR A 297 11.68 -6.51 -13.34
N ARG A 298 11.58 -7.48 -14.25
CA ARG A 298 11.29 -7.23 -15.67
C ARG A 298 9.82 -7.50 -15.98
N LEU A 299 9.17 -6.57 -16.65
CA LEU A 299 7.79 -6.74 -17.10
C LEU A 299 7.71 -7.94 -18.07
N LEU A 300 6.82 -8.87 -17.76
CA LEU A 300 6.62 -10.10 -18.51
C LEU A 300 5.34 -10.04 -19.35
N SER A 301 4.24 -9.53 -18.78
CA SER A 301 2.94 -9.45 -19.45
C SER A 301 2.03 -8.45 -18.75
N THR A 302 1.00 -7.97 -19.45
CA THR A 302 -0.06 -7.13 -18.87
C THR A 302 -1.44 -7.77 -19.05
N PHE A 303 -2.34 -7.51 -18.10
CA PHE A 303 -3.70 -8.07 -18.09
C PHE A 303 -4.73 -6.98 -17.74
N SER A 304 -5.83 -6.91 -18.49
CA SER A 304 -6.92 -5.98 -18.23
C SER A 304 -7.68 -6.30 -16.94
N GLU A 305 -7.74 -7.58 -16.58
CA GLU A 305 -8.40 -8.10 -15.38
C GLU A 305 -7.38 -8.89 -14.57
N LYS A 306 -7.72 -9.20 -13.31
CA LYS A 306 -6.86 -9.96 -12.42
C LYS A 306 -6.56 -11.35 -13.05
N PRO A 307 -5.29 -11.67 -13.36
CA PRO A 307 -4.96 -12.93 -14.01
C PRO A 307 -5.18 -14.11 -13.06
N SER A 308 -5.59 -15.25 -13.64
CA SER A 308 -5.66 -16.52 -12.92
C SER A 308 -4.26 -17.11 -12.67
N THR A 309 -4.18 -18.13 -11.82
CA THR A 309 -2.93 -18.87 -11.60
C THR A 309 -2.40 -19.44 -12.91
N ASP A 310 -3.28 -19.93 -13.78
CA ASP A 310 -2.91 -20.49 -15.08
C ASP A 310 -2.39 -19.41 -16.04
N ASP A 311 -3.01 -18.23 -16.09
CA ASP A 311 -2.53 -17.11 -16.90
C ASP A 311 -1.11 -16.69 -16.49
N VAL A 312 -0.85 -16.64 -15.18
CA VAL A 312 0.47 -16.33 -14.63
C VAL A 312 1.48 -17.40 -15.04
N ASN A 313 1.14 -18.68 -14.85
CA ASN A 313 2.01 -19.80 -15.20
C ASN A 313 2.32 -19.83 -16.71
N ASP A 314 1.32 -19.64 -17.56
CA ASP A 314 1.47 -19.62 -19.02
C ASP A 314 2.38 -18.46 -19.45
N ALA A 315 2.28 -17.29 -18.82
CA ALA A 315 3.19 -16.16 -19.05
C ALA A 315 4.64 -16.48 -18.64
N PHE A 316 4.86 -17.13 -17.49
CA PHE A 316 6.21 -17.55 -17.07
C PHE A 316 6.83 -18.61 -17.98
N LEU A 317 6.01 -19.46 -18.61
CA LEU A 317 6.43 -20.47 -19.58
C LEU A 317 6.60 -19.92 -21.01
N GLY A 318 6.20 -18.66 -21.27
CA GLY A 318 6.24 -18.05 -22.60
C GLY A 318 5.21 -18.64 -23.58
N LYS A 319 4.14 -19.26 -23.07
CA LYS A 319 3.07 -19.81 -23.91
C LYS A 319 2.15 -18.68 -24.40
N PRO A 320 1.66 -18.74 -25.65
CA PRO A 320 0.67 -17.77 -26.13
C PRO A 320 -0.61 -17.88 -25.30
N ARG A 321 -1.26 -16.74 -25.04
CA ARG A 321 -2.48 -16.66 -24.24
C ARG A 321 -3.59 -17.51 -24.88
N ASP A 322 -3.99 -18.56 -24.19
CA ASP A 322 -5.04 -19.45 -24.68
C ASP A 322 -6.42 -18.82 -24.43
N GLN A 323 -6.96 -18.13 -25.44
CA GLN A 323 -8.24 -17.41 -25.34
C GLN A 323 -9.43 -18.34 -25.04
N THR A 324 -9.25 -19.66 -25.15
CA THR A 324 -10.26 -20.69 -24.92
C THR A 324 -10.51 -21.02 -23.44
N LYS A 325 -9.60 -20.67 -22.52
CA LYS A 325 -9.71 -21.02 -21.08
C LYS A 325 -10.62 -20.11 -20.25
N LYS A 326 -11.25 -19.07 -20.84
CA LYS A 326 -12.16 -18.14 -20.11
C LYS A 326 -13.42 -18.79 -19.52
N ALA A 327 -13.62 -20.09 -19.70
CA ALA A 327 -14.81 -20.80 -19.23
C ALA A 327 -14.46 -22.11 -18.48
N SER A 328 -13.76 -22.04 -17.35
CA SER A 328 -13.85 -23.13 -16.36
C SER A 328 -13.36 -22.72 -14.96
N GLY A 329 -14.32 -22.55 -14.05
CA GLY A 329 -14.19 -23.01 -12.66
C GLY A 329 -13.62 -22.04 -11.62
N PHE A 330 -14.52 -21.47 -10.82
CA PHE A 330 -14.21 -21.01 -9.47
C PHE A 330 -13.66 -22.16 -8.61
N TRP A 331 -12.56 -21.94 -7.90
CA TRP A 331 -12.19 -22.67 -6.67
C TRP A 331 -11.58 -21.71 -5.65
#